data_AF-A0A925WHQ8-F1
#
_entry.id   AF-A0A925WHQ8-F1
#
_cell.length_a   1.000
_cell.length_b   1.000
_cell.length_c   1.000
_cell.angle_alpha   90.00
_cell.angle_beta   90.00
_cell.angle_gamma   90.00
#
_symmetry.space_group_name_H-M   'P 1'
#
loop_
_entity.id
_entity.type
_entity.pdbx_description
1 polymer ?
#
loop_
_entity_poly.entity_id
_entity_poly.type
_entity_poly.pdbx_seq_one_letter_code
_entity_poly.pdbx_strand_id
1 'polypeptide(L)'
;MAIISQASGQTLPFHAFLSHNSKSKPAVRELKVHLVEAELNVWFDEDELRPGIPWQELLEAGIRDSSSVVVAVGPDGFGPWEDEEMQGALRLAVKDRRPVIPVLLPGCPEVPNLPMFLGNRTWVDLRNGFTDDGLAKLLWGITGKKPRRVPDTKEKKKRHLVQEEKNEEPENFHRRKPDVRSWALNEVLPGAWQVQIQLPHPAGVMGQLQLEVFAHGMFRGTLMTPMGLTTIEGQWQANPAMNQLGFQGMQSNGFQTIPYGVIIQVTFFNQQQIVGVTNVGEQVTFNRSSPPLTPPQFPQ
;
A
#
# COMPACT_ATOMS: atom_id res chain seq x y z
N MET A 1 -37.91 -13.07 34.88
CA MET A 1 -37.90 -13.19 33.40
C MET A 1 -37.21 -11.98 32.81
N ALA A 2 -36.03 -12.17 32.23
CA ALA A 2 -35.39 -11.18 31.37
C ALA A 2 -34.79 -11.96 30.21
N ILE A 3 -35.43 -11.88 29.04
CA ILE A 3 -34.95 -12.50 27.81
C ILE A 3 -33.87 -11.57 27.27
N ILE A 4 -32.62 -11.98 27.39
CA ILE A 4 -31.51 -11.36 26.66
C ILE A 4 -31.67 -11.82 25.21
N SER A 5 -32.12 -10.89 24.36
CA SER A 5 -32.15 -11.08 22.91
C SER A 5 -30.71 -11.18 22.41
N GLN A 6 -30.27 -12.40 22.10
CA GLN A 6 -29.05 -12.67 21.34
C GLN A 6 -29.30 -12.20 19.90
N ALA A 7 -28.56 -11.19 19.44
CA ALA A 7 -28.52 -10.83 18.04
C ALA A 7 -27.99 -12.04 17.24
N SER A 8 -28.86 -12.62 16.41
CA SER A 8 -28.53 -13.71 15.49
C SER A 8 -27.40 -13.27 14.54
N GLY A 9 -26.19 -13.77 14.76
CA GLY A 9 -25.06 -13.59 13.86
C GLY A 9 -25.30 -14.36 12.57
N GLN A 10 -25.81 -13.70 11.54
CA GLN A 10 -25.88 -14.28 10.20
C GLN A 10 -24.44 -14.49 9.72
N THR A 11 -24.02 -15.74 9.61
CA THR A 11 -22.78 -16.12 8.91
C THR A 11 -23.06 -16.03 7.42
N LEU A 12 -22.42 -15.07 6.75
CA LEU A 12 -22.46 -14.98 5.29
C LEU A 12 -21.87 -16.27 4.67
N PRO A 13 -22.38 -16.72 3.51
CA PRO A 13 -21.97 -17.99 2.91
C PRO A 13 -20.49 -18.01 2.51
N PHE A 14 -19.91 -16.84 2.21
CA PHE A 14 -18.49 -16.71 1.86
C PHE A 14 -17.72 -15.86 2.88
N HIS A 15 -16.47 -16.26 3.14
CA HIS A 15 -15.54 -15.50 3.96
C HIS A 15 -14.90 -14.35 3.18
N ALA A 16 -14.60 -14.59 1.90
CA ALA A 16 -13.98 -13.58 1.03
C ALA A 16 -14.49 -13.69 -0.41
N PHE A 17 -14.69 -12.53 -1.04
CA PHE A 17 -14.85 -12.39 -2.48
C PHE A 17 -13.49 -12.16 -3.13
N LEU A 18 -13.12 -12.93 -4.16
CA LEU A 18 -11.85 -12.80 -4.87
C LEU A 18 -11.98 -11.91 -6.12
N SER A 19 -11.81 -10.61 -5.92
CA SER A 19 -11.72 -9.61 -6.99
C SER A 19 -10.36 -9.69 -7.68
N HIS A 20 -10.35 -9.82 -9.01
CA HIS A 20 -9.13 -9.94 -9.80
C HIS A 20 -9.35 -9.55 -11.26
N ASN A 21 -8.27 -9.31 -12.01
CA ASN A 21 -8.35 -9.21 -13.47
C ASN A 21 -8.18 -10.59 -14.12
N SER A 22 -8.68 -10.76 -15.35
CA SER A 22 -8.61 -12.04 -16.07
C SER A 22 -7.18 -12.58 -16.27
N LYS A 23 -6.17 -11.70 -16.37
CA LYS A 23 -4.76 -12.09 -16.51
C LYS A 23 -4.15 -12.63 -15.21
N SER A 24 -4.73 -12.28 -14.06
CA SER A 24 -4.30 -12.70 -12.73
C SER A 24 -4.92 -14.04 -12.31
N LYS A 25 -5.85 -14.58 -13.11
CA LYS A 25 -6.56 -15.84 -12.86
C LYS A 25 -5.66 -16.99 -12.42
N PRO A 26 -4.50 -17.26 -13.06
CA PRO A 26 -3.63 -18.37 -12.64
C PRO A 26 -3.17 -18.25 -11.19
N ALA A 27 -2.67 -17.07 -10.79
CA ALA A 27 -2.19 -16.82 -9.44
C ALA A 27 -3.34 -16.75 -8.41
N VAL A 28 -4.52 -16.26 -8.80
CA VAL A 28 -5.70 -16.23 -7.92
C VAL A 28 -6.27 -17.64 -7.70
N ARG A 29 -6.16 -18.54 -8.68
CA ARG A 29 -6.52 -19.94 -8.51
C ARG A 29 -5.61 -20.65 -7.49
N GLU A 30 -4.31 -20.39 -7.54
CA GLU A 30 -3.37 -20.90 -6.52
C GLU A 30 -3.67 -20.31 -5.15
N LEU A 31 -3.96 -19.01 -5.08
CA LEU A 31 -4.39 -18.37 -3.84
C LEU A 31 -5.66 -19.01 -3.26
N LYS A 32 -6.67 -19.30 -4.10
CA LYS A 32 -7.90 -19.96 -3.69
C LYS A 32 -7.62 -21.32 -3.04
N VAL A 33 -6.70 -22.11 -3.59
CA VAL A 33 -6.32 -23.41 -3.00
C VAL A 33 -5.86 -23.24 -1.55
N HIS A 34 -4.94 -22.30 -1.30
CA HIS A 34 -4.46 -22.02 0.06
C HIS A 34 -5.56 -21.53 1.02
N LEU A 35 -6.52 -20.74 0.53
CA LEU A 35 -7.65 -20.28 1.34
C LEU A 35 -8.62 -21.42 1.68
N VAL A 36 -8.88 -22.31 0.73
CA VAL A 36 -9.72 -23.50 0.94
C VAL A 36 -9.05 -24.51 1.88
N GLU A 37 -7.73 -24.72 1.75
CA GLU A 37 -6.93 -25.52 2.68
C GLU A 37 -6.97 -24.98 4.12
N ALA A 38 -7.16 -23.66 4.27
CA ALA A 38 -7.38 -23.00 5.55
C ALA A 38 -8.87 -22.99 6.00
N GLU A 39 -9.71 -23.84 5.38
CA GLU A 39 -11.14 -24.01 5.66
C GLU A 39 -11.99 -22.74 5.40
N LEU A 40 -11.52 -21.83 4.54
CA LEU A 40 -12.28 -20.66 4.14
C LEU A 40 -13.06 -20.93 2.85
N ASN A 41 -14.38 -20.80 2.93
CA ASN A 41 -15.22 -20.68 1.74
C ASN A 41 -15.02 -19.31 1.07
N VAL A 42 -14.74 -19.29 -0.24
CA VAL A 42 -14.45 -18.06 -1.00
C VAL A 42 -15.26 -18.00 -2.28
N TRP A 43 -15.74 -16.82 -2.64
CA TRP A 43 -16.45 -16.58 -3.89
C TRP A 43 -15.42 -16.30 -5.00
N PHE A 44 -15.46 -17.08 -6.08
CA PHE A 44 -14.56 -16.97 -7.22
C PHE A 44 -15.33 -17.11 -8.54
N ASP A 45 -15.03 -16.26 -9.51
CA ASP A 45 -15.84 -16.09 -10.72
C ASP A 45 -15.94 -17.38 -11.56
N GLU A 46 -14.88 -18.18 -11.65
CA GLU A 46 -14.86 -19.44 -12.42
C GLU A 46 -15.81 -20.51 -11.86
N ASP A 47 -16.13 -20.45 -10.57
CA ASP A 47 -17.04 -21.43 -9.95
C ASP A 47 -18.49 -20.91 -9.89
N GLU A 48 -18.65 -19.61 -9.68
CA GLU A 48 -19.93 -19.01 -9.28
C GLU A 48 -20.65 -18.28 -10.44
N LEU A 49 -19.94 -17.93 -11.53
CA LEU A 49 -20.57 -17.33 -12.70
C LEU A 49 -21.29 -18.38 -13.54
N ARG A 50 -22.56 -18.62 -13.21
CA ARG A 50 -23.44 -19.48 -14.00
C ARG A 50 -23.70 -18.87 -15.39
N PRO A 51 -23.45 -19.61 -16.49
CA PRO A 51 -23.79 -19.14 -17.83
C PRO A 51 -25.29 -18.84 -17.98
N GLY A 52 -25.60 -17.75 -18.69
CA GLY A 52 -26.97 -17.33 -19.00
C GLY A 52 -27.60 -16.34 -18.01
N ILE A 53 -26.88 -15.94 -16.96
CA ILE A 53 -27.26 -14.86 -16.05
C ILE A 53 -26.31 -13.67 -16.30
N PRO A 54 -26.78 -12.41 -16.23
CA PRO A 54 -25.88 -11.25 -16.26
C PRO A 54 -24.79 -11.38 -15.19
N TRP A 55 -23.54 -11.35 -15.61
CA TRP A 55 -22.40 -11.57 -14.72
C TRP A 55 -22.30 -10.49 -13.65
N GLN A 56 -22.77 -9.27 -13.93
CA GLN A 56 -22.79 -8.16 -12.98
C GLN A 56 -23.66 -8.46 -11.75
N GLU A 57 -24.86 -8.99 -11.96
CA GLU A 57 -25.77 -9.36 -10.86
C GLU A 57 -25.14 -10.41 -9.94
N LEU A 58 -24.41 -11.37 -10.52
CA LEU A 58 -23.69 -12.40 -9.77
C LEU A 58 -22.50 -11.84 -9.00
N LEU A 59 -21.78 -10.84 -9.54
CA LEU A 59 -20.71 -10.17 -8.80
C LEU A 59 -21.25 -9.36 -7.62
N GLU A 60 -22.33 -8.61 -7.81
CA GLU A 60 -22.95 -7.86 -6.73
C GLU A 60 -23.45 -8.78 -5.60
N ALA A 61 -24.07 -9.91 -5.97
CA ALA A 61 -24.48 -10.94 -5.03
C ALA A 61 -23.26 -11.54 -4.32
N GLY A 62 -22.21 -11.94 -5.04
CA GLY A 62 -20.98 -12.48 -4.47
C GLY A 62 -20.30 -11.51 -3.50
N ILE A 63 -20.29 -10.22 -3.82
CA ILE A 63 -19.85 -9.18 -2.90
C ILE A 63 -20.77 -9.18 -1.70
N ARG A 64 -22.09 -9.00 -1.84
CA ARG A 64 -23.04 -8.95 -0.71
C ARG A 64 -22.92 -10.16 0.24
N ASP A 65 -22.71 -11.34 -0.33
CA ASP A 65 -22.69 -12.62 0.34
C ASP A 65 -21.30 -13.01 0.91
N SER A 66 -20.34 -12.08 0.86
CA SER A 66 -18.99 -12.28 1.39
C SER A 66 -18.70 -11.45 2.64
N SER A 67 -17.97 -11.99 3.62
CA SER A 67 -17.61 -11.24 4.83
C SER A 67 -16.51 -10.20 4.58
N SER A 68 -15.64 -10.44 3.62
CA SER A 68 -14.55 -9.56 3.19
C SER A 68 -14.40 -9.56 1.67
N VAL A 69 -13.59 -8.64 1.15
CA VAL A 69 -13.26 -8.55 -0.27
C VAL A 69 -11.74 -8.55 -0.40
N VAL A 70 -11.20 -9.51 -1.14
CA VAL A 70 -9.79 -9.58 -1.50
C VAL A 70 -9.64 -9.03 -2.90
N VAL A 71 -8.81 -8.00 -3.06
CA VAL A 71 -8.54 -7.38 -4.37
C VAL A 71 -7.13 -7.76 -4.80
N ALA A 72 -7.04 -8.73 -5.69
CA ALA A 72 -5.80 -9.34 -6.14
C ALA A 72 -5.21 -8.56 -7.33
N VAL A 73 -3.99 -8.08 -7.15
CA VAL A 73 -3.30 -7.17 -8.06
C VAL A 73 -2.12 -7.90 -8.69
N GLY A 74 -2.19 -8.15 -10.00
CA GLY A 74 -1.22 -8.94 -10.75
C GLY A 74 -0.15 -8.10 -11.47
N PRO A 75 0.59 -8.72 -12.40
CA PRO A 75 1.69 -8.09 -13.14
C PRO A 75 1.31 -6.87 -13.97
N ASP A 76 0.09 -6.82 -14.47
CA ASP A 76 -0.45 -5.64 -15.17
C ASP A 76 -0.93 -4.53 -14.20
N GLY A 77 -0.61 -4.68 -12.91
CA GLY A 77 -1.09 -3.82 -11.84
C GLY A 77 -2.59 -3.94 -11.65
N PHE A 78 -3.21 -2.82 -11.26
CA PHE A 78 -4.66 -2.74 -11.10
C PHE A 78 -5.41 -2.78 -12.44
N GLY A 79 -4.71 -2.56 -13.56
CA GLY A 79 -5.25 -2.59 -14.92
C GLY A 79 -6.45 -1.67 -15.17
N PRO A 80 -7.01 -1.67 -16.39
CA PRO A 80 -8.29 -1.04 -16.66
C PRO A 80 -9.37 -1.90 -16.01
N TRP A 81 -9.64 -1.65 -14.73
CA TRP A 81 -10.80 -2.17 -14.03
C TRP A 81 -12.02 -1.39 -14.56
N GLU A 82 -12.43 -1.79 -15.77
CA GLU A 82 -13.16 -0.98 -16.76
C GLU A 82 -14.62 -0.72 -16.43
N ASP A 83 -15.18 -1.37 -15.41
CA ASP A 83 -16.60 -1.23 -15.09
C ASP A 83 -16.84 -0.32 -13.88
N GLU A 84 -17.48 0.82 -14.12
CA GLU A 84 -17.92 1.76 -13.08
C GLU A 84 -18.79 1.07 -12.02
N GLU A 85 -19.50 0.01 -12.41
CA GLU A 85 -20.36 -0.81 -11.56
C GLU A 85 -19.54 -1.61 -10.55
N MET A 86 -18.47 -2.27 -11.00
CA MET A 86 -17.58 -3.04 -10.13
C MET A 86 -16.89 -2.12 -9.11
N GLN A 87 -16.46 -0.93 -9.57
CA GLN A 87 -15.96 0.14 -8.71
C GLN A 87 -17.02 0.61 -7.71
N GLY A 88 -18.29 0.70 -8.14
CA GLY A 88 -19.44 1.00 -7.31
C GLY A 88 -19.64 -0.03 -6.20
N ALA A 89 -19.58 -1.31 -6.54
CA ALA A 89 -19.74 -2.41 -5.59
C ALA A 89 -18.60 -2.47 -4.57
N LEU A 90 -17.34 -2.23 -4.99
CA LEU A 90 -16.22 -2.10 -4.06
C LEU A 90 -16.37 -0.89 -3.14
N ARG A 91 -16.80 0.27 -3.67
CA ARG A 91 -17.10 1.45 -2.85
C ARG A 91 -18.22 1.18 -1.84
N LEU A 92 -19.23 0.40 -2.22
CA LEU A 92 -20.30 -0.01 -1.32
C LEU A 92 -19.78 -0.92 -0.20
N ALA A 93 -18.96 -1.93 -0.52
CA ALA A 93 -18.32 -2.76 0.50
C ALA A 93 -17.47 -1.93 1.48
N VAL A 94 -16.75 -0.92 0.98
CA VAL A 94 -16.02 0.04 1.81
C VAL A 94 -16.97 0.86 2.70
N LYS A 95 -18.08 1.36 2.14
CA LYS A 95 -19.09 2.14 2.88
C LYS A 95 -19.73 1.31 4.00
N ASP A 96 -19.97 0.03 3.75
CA ASP A 96 -20.52 -0.93 4.70
C ASP A 96 -19.49 -1.43 5.72
N ARG A 97 -18.29 -0.81 5.75
CA ARG A 97 -17.17 -1.14 6.65
C ARG A 97 -16.68 -2.58 6.53
N ARG A 98 -16.93 -3.23 5.39
CA ARG A 98 -16.40 -4.57 5.14
C ARG A 98 -14.91 -4.48 4.84
N PRO A 99 -14.09 -5.42 5.34
CA PRO A 99 -12.67 -5.44 5.02
C PRO A 99 -12.47 -5.59 3.52
N VAL A 100 -11.79 -4.60 2.91
CA VAL A 100 -11.31 -4.69 1.53
C VAL A 100 -9.79 -4.77 1.60
N ILE A 101 -9.22 -5.86 1.12
CA ILE A 101 -7.83 -6.27 1.37
C ILE A 101 -7.09 -6.31 0.03
N PRO A 102 -6.27 -5.32 -0.29
CA PRO A 102 -5.39 -5.39 -1.45
C PRO A 102 -4.35 -6.49 -1.26
N VAL A 103 -4.18 -7.36 -2.26
CA VAL A 103 -3.18 -8.45 -2.27
C VAL A 103 -2.30 -8.31 -3.51
N LEU A 104 -1.01 -8.08 -3.31
CA LEU A 104 -0.03 -7.95 -4.39
C LEU A 104 0.46 -9.35 -4.77
N LEU A 105 0.14 -9.82 -5.96
CA LEU A 105 0.48 -11.16 -6.45
C LEU A 105 1.90 -11.20 -7.03
N PRO A 106 2.48 -12.42 -7.24
CA PRO A 106 3.73 -12.58 -7.96
C PRO A 106 3.76 -11.82 -9.29
N GLY A 107 4.84 -11.09 -9.53
CA GLY A 107 5.03 -10.27 -10.72
C GLY A 107 4.30 -8.93 -10.71
N CYS A 108 3.47 -8.61 -9.70
CA CYS A 108 2.92 -7.28 -9.52
C CYS A 108 4.06 -6.25 -9.47
N PRO A 109 3.95 -5.11 -10.20
CA PRO A 109 4.97 -4.07 -10.20
C PRO A 109 5.28 -3.60 -8.79
N GLU A 110 6.51 -3.09 -8.57
CA GLU A 110 6.86 -2.51 -7.27
C GLU A 110 5.88 -1.42 -6.83
N VAL A 111 5.32 -0.68 -7.82
CA VAL A 111 4.31 0.35 -7.65
C VAL A 111 3.01 -0.04 -8.40
N PRO A 112 2.00 -0.59 -7.70
CA PRO A 112 0.68 -0.81 -8.28
C PRO A 112 -0.11 0.52 -8.34
N ASN A 113 -0.66 0.85 -9.51
CA ASN A 113 -1.56 2.00 -9.67
C ASN A 113 -2.94 1.70 -9.07
N LEU A 114 -3.10 1.85 -7.74
CA LEU A 114 -4.33 1.52 -7.03
C LEU A 114 -5.28 2.73 -6.91
N PRO A 115 -6.60 2.54 -7.06
CA PRO A 115 -7.59 3.55 -6.72
C PRO A 115 -7.47 4.01 -5.26
N MET A 116 -7.80 5.28 -5.00
CA MET A 116 -7.67 5.91 -3.68
C MET A 116 -8.31 5.12 -2.52
N PHE A 117 -9.46 4.47 -2.75
CA PHE A 117 -10.16 3.71 -1.71
C PHE A 117 -9.43 2.42 -1.29
N LEU A 118 -8.49 1.94 -2.12
CA LEU A 118 -7.61 0.80 -1.83
C LEU A 118 -6.25 1.28 -1.30
N GLY A 119 -5.74 2.41 -1.81
CA GLY A 119 -4.47 3.00 -1.36
C GLY A 119 -4.44 3.39 0.12
N ASN A 120 -5.60 3.68 0.73
CA ASN A 120 -5.72 3.99 2.16
C ASN A 120 -5.81 2.76 3.08
N ARG A 121 -5.52 1.55 2.58
CA ARG A 121 -5.64 0.29 3.32
C ARG A 121 -4.32 -0.46 3.35
N THR A 122 -4.08 -1.19 4.44
CA THR A 122 -2.94 -2.11 4.52
C THR A 122 -3.10 -3.23 3.49
N TRP A 123 -2.08 -3.45 2.68
CA TRP A 123 -2.03 -4.57 1.74
C TRP A 123 -1.36 -5.81 2.33
N VAL A 124 -1.61 -6.95 1.71
CA VAL A 124 -0.80 -8.16 1.86
C VAL A 124 0.11 -8.27 0.65
N ASP A 125 1.41 -8.42 0.90
CA ASP A 125 2.41 -8.56 -0.15
C ASP A 125 2.77 -10.04 -0.35
N LEU A 126 2.38 -10.60 -1.49
CA LEU A 126 2.69 -11.96 -1.93
C LEU A 126 3.56 -11.95 -3.21
N ARG A 127 4.23 -10.83 -3.53
CA ARG A 127 5.08 -10.73 -4.73
C ARG A 127 6.23 -11.73 -4.74
N ASN A 128 6.71 -12.11 -3.57
CA ASN A 128 7.75 -13.12 -3.37
C ASN A 128 7.19 -14.55 -3.24
N GLY A 129 5.92 -14.78 -3.60
CA GLY A 129 5.24 -16.07 -3.53
C GLY A 129 4.31 -16.23 -2.32
N PHE A 130 3.57 -17.33 -2.29
CA PHE A 130 2.61 -17.70 -1.25
C PHE A 130 3.29 -18.22 0.03
N THR A 131 4.10 -17.37 0.64
CA THR A 131 4.81 -17.70 1.90
C THR A 131 3.84 -17.84 3.07
N ASP A 132 4.18 -18.68 4.05
CA ASP A 132 3.37 -18.91 5.26
C ASP A 132 3.03 -17.59 6.00
N ASP A 133 3.96 -16.64 6.09
CA ASP A 133 3.73 -15.34 6.75
C ASP A 133 2.78 -14.44 5.95
N GLY A 134 2.92 -14.42 4.62
CA GLY A 134 2.03 -13.69 3.74
C GLY A 134 0.60 -14.24 3.78
N LEU A 135 0.46 -15.57 3.67
CA LEU A 135 -0.82 -16.26 3.78
C LEU A 135 -1.45 -16.04 5.17
N ALA A 136 -0.67 -16.14 6.25
CA ALA A 136 -1.17 -15.89 7.60
C ALA A 136 -1.70 -14.46 7.79
N LYS A 137 -1.05 -13.45 7.18
CA LYS A 137 -1.54 -12.07 7.17
C LYS A 137 -2.84 -11.93 6.39
N LEU A 138 -2.98 -12.63 5.26
CA LEU A 138 -4.23 -12.62 4.49
C LEU A 138 -5.37 -13.30 5.25
N LEU A 139 -5.12 -14.46 5.84
CA LEU A 139 -6.10 -15.15 6.68
C LEU A 139 -6.55 -14.28 7.86
N TRP A 140 -5.62 -13.53 8.47
CA TRP A 140 -5.96 -12.55 9.49
C TRP A 140 -6.86 -11.44 8.92
N GLY A 141 -6.54 -10.89 7.76
CA GLY A 141 -7.36 -9.88 7.11
C GLY A 141 -8.78 -10.35 6.83
N ILE A 142 -8.93 -11.58 6.32
CA ILE A 142 -10.23 -12.18 5.95
C ILE A 142 -11.06 -12.51 7.20
N THR A 143 -10.45 -13.11 8.22
CA THR A 143 -11.18 -13.63 9.39
C THR A 143 -11.29 -12.63 10.55
N GLY A 144 -10.48 -11.57 10.54
CA GLY A 144 -10.28 -10.67 11.67
C GLY A 144 -9.56 -11.31 12.87
N LYS A 145 -9.21 -12.60 12.82
CA LYS A 145 -8.57 -13.35 13.91
C LYS A 145 -7.07 -13.37 13.71
N LYS A 146 -6.33 -12.64 14.55
CA LYS A 146 -4.87 -12.60 14.48
C LYS A 146 -4.30 -13.97 14.85
N PRO A 147 -3.49 -14.63 13.99
CA PRO A 147 -2.86 -15.89 14.36
C PRO A 147 -1.94 -15.67 15.55
N ARG A 148 -2.09 -16.52 16.57
CA ARG A 148 -1.20 -16.51 17.74
C ARG A 148 0.18 -16.95 17.25
N ARG A 149 1.20 -16.09 17.38
CA ARG A 149 2.60 -16.48 17.10
C ARG A 149 2.91 -17.71 17.96
N VAL A 150 3.03 -18.86 17.31
CA VAL A 150 3.64 -20.03 17.94
C VAL A 150 5.15 -19.80 17.82
N PRO A 151 5.92 -19.76 18.93
CA PRO A 151 7.37 -19.79 18.85
C PRO A 151 7.77 -21.03 18.04
N ASP A 152 8.65 -20.82 17.06
CA ASP A 152 9.13 -21.84 16.14
C ASP A 152 9.52 -23.12 16.90
N THR A 153 8.68 -24.16 16.82
CA THR A 153 8.87 -25.41 17.56
C THR A 153 9.69 -26.42 16.73
N LYS A 154 10.38 -25.97 15.66
CA LYS A 154 11.24 -26.85 14.86
C LYS A 154 12.64 -27.11 15.45
N GLU A 155 12.91 -26.74 16.70
CA GLU A 155 14.23 -26.96 17.33
C GLU A 155 14.27 -27.97 18.51
N LYS A 156 13.18 -28.69 18.80
CA LYS A 156 13.13 -29.62 19.96
C LYS A 156 13.47 -31.09 19.68
N LYS A 157 13.81 -31.50 18.45
CA LYS A 157 14.05 -32.93 18.13
C LYS A 157 15.52 -33.35 17.89
N LYS A 158 16.50 -32.50 18.21
CA LYS A 158 17.94 -32.85 18.11
C LYS A 158 18.74 -32.76 19.42
N ARG A 159 18.10 -32.50 20.58
CA ARG A 159 18.78 -32.32 21.87
C ARG A 159 18.89 -33.60 22.75
N HIS A 160 18.75 -34.80 22.18
CA HIS A 160 18.86 -36.02 23.00
C HIS A 160 19.79 -37.11 22.47
N LEU A 161 20.72 -36.79 21.58
CA LEU A 161 21.92 -37.62 21.38
C LEU A 161 23.13 -36.73 21.10
N VAL A 162 24.23 -37.08 21.76
CA VAL A 162 25.59 -36.52 21.68
C VAL A 162 25.83 -35.32 22.60
N GLN A 163 26.03 -35.64 23.89
CA GLN A 163 27.07 -34.99 24.68
C GLN A 163 28.45 -35.45 24.18
N GLU A 164 29.44 -34.59 24.41
CA GLU A 164 30.90 -34.79 24.29
C GLU A 164 31.49 -34.71 22.87
N GLU A 165 32.07 -33.55 22.51
CA GLU A 165 33.52 -33.33 22.64
C GLU A 165 33.93 -31.88 22.26
N LYS A 166 34.62 -31.25 23.22
CA LYS A 166 35.73 -30.27 23.18
C LYS A 166 35.82 -29.15 22.12
N ASN A 167 35.86 -27.93 22.68
CA ASN A 167 36.80 -26.81 22.45
C ASN A 167 37.42 -26.64 21.06
N GLU A 168 37.09 -25.51 20.41
CA GLU A 168 38.01 -24.44 20.00
C GLU A 168 37.23 -23.38 19.18
N GLU A 169 37.12 -22.15 19.69
CA GLU A 169 36.98 -20.95 18.85
C GLU A 169 38.39 -20.61 18.31
N PRO A 170 38.59 -20.06 17.09
CA PRO A 170 37.85 -18.90 16.60
C PRO A 170 37.57 -18.87 15.07
N GLU A 171 36.55 -18.12 14.67
CA GLU A 171 36.69 -16.90 13.84
C GLU A 171 35.34 -16.46 13.33
N ASN A 172 35.05 -15.20 13.63
CA ASN A 172 33.78 -14.55 13.46
C ASN A 172 33.50 -14.26 11.98
N PHE A 173 32.96 -15.24 11.25
CA PHE A 173 32.25 -14.99 10.00
C PHE A 173 30.74 -15.08 10.23
N HIS A 174 30.22 -14.20 11.08
CA HIS A 174 28.82 -13.83 10.99
C HIS A 174 28.62 -13.15 9.62
N ARG A 175 28.23 -13.96 8.63
CA ARG A 175 27.54 -13.49 7.44
C ARG A 175 26.23 -12.86 7.95
N ARG A 176 26.31 -11.56 8.30
CA ARG A 176 25.15 -10.76 8.68
C ARG A 176 24.14 -10.91 7.56
N LYS A 177 22.97 -11.50 7.85
CA LYS A 177 21.79 -11.28 7.02
C LYS A 177 21.59 -9.75 6.99
N PRO A 178 21.40 -9.13 5.81
CA PRO A 178 21.20 -7.69 5.76
C PRO A 178 19.91 -7.37 6.54
N ASP A 179 20.05 -6.57 7.60
CA ASP A 179 18.93 -5.91 8.25
C ASP A 179 18.20 -5.08 7.19
N VAL A 180 17.01 -5.50 6.79
CA VAL A 180 16.11 -4.68 5.97
C VAL A 180 15.58 -3.58 6.88
N ARG A 181 16.31 -2.45 6.95
CA ARG A 181 15.86 -1.27 7.70
C ARG A 181 14.56 -0.76 7.08
N SER A 182 13.45 -0.83 7.81
CA SER A 182 12.24 -0.08 7.48
C SER A 182 12.47 1.39 7.82
N TRP A 183 12.64 2.25 6.81
CA TRP A 183 12.84 3.68 7.02
C TRP A 183 11.58 4.33 7.60
N ALA A 184 11.75 5.28 8.52
CA ALA A 184 10.66 6.13 8.96
C ALA A 184 10.51 7.35 8.05
N LEU A 185 9.30 7.86 7.87
CA LEU A 185 8.99 8.92 6.91
C LEU A 185 9.78 10.24 7.17
N ASN A 186 10.02 10.55 8.45
CA ASN A 186 10.86 11.67 8.90
C ASN A 186 12.35 11.49 8.58
N GLU A 187 12.82 10.25 8.39
CA GLU A 187 14.21 9.95 8.01
C GLU A 187 14.40 10.03 6.49
N VAL A 188 13.35 9.74 5.72
CA VAL A 188 13.39 9.74 4.25
C VAL A 188 13.24 11.15 3.68
N LEU A 189 12.37 11.96 4.27
CA LEU A 189 11.98 13.25 3.71
C LEU A 189 13.12 14.27 3.52
N PRO A 190 14.08 14.44 4.46
CA PRO A 190 15.12 15.47 4.31
C PRO A 190 15.96 15.25 3.05
N GLY A 191 16.12 16.29 2.23
CA GLY A 191 16.95 16.40 1.03
C GLY A 191 16.20 17.01 -0.17
N ALA A 192 16.75 16.83 -1.37
CA ALA A 192 16.23 17.46 -2.58
C ALA A 192 15.31 16.51 -3.37
N TRP A 193 14.21 17.07 -3.88
CA TRP A 193 13.13 16.36 -4.53
C TRP A 193 12.63 17.10 -5.77
N GLN A 194 12.31 16.34 -6.81
CA GLN A 194 11.45 16.77 -7.90
C GLN A 194 10.05 16.22 -7.64
N VAL A 195 9.11 17.12 -7.36
CA VAL A 195 7.72 16.80 -7.07
C VAL A 195 6.87 17.06 -8.31
N GLN A 196 6.09 16.06 -8.69
CA GLN A 196 5.06 16.16 -9.72
C GLN A 196 3.69 16.21 -9.03
N ILE A 197 2.88 17.20 -9.40
CA ILE A 197 1.54 17.43 -8.84
C ILE A 197 0.55 17.29 -9.99
N GLN A 198 -0.33 16.29 -9.93
CA GLN A 198 -1.39 16.13 -10.92
C GLN A 198 -2.66 16.81 -10.40
N LEU A 199 -3.04 17.90 -11.05
CA LEU A 199 -4.22 18.67 -10.67
C LEU A 199 -5.50 17.96 -11.16
N PRO A 200 -6.56 17.89 -10.33
CA PRO A 200 -7.81 17.25 -10.74
C PRO A 200 -8.56 18.08 -11.80
N HIS A 201 -8.36 19.40 -11.84
CA HIS A 201 -9.01 20.30 -12.81
C HIS A 201 -8.06 21.45 -13.19
N PRO A 202 -7.77 21.71 -14.49
CA PRO A 202 -8.15 20.93 -15.66
C PRO A 202 -7.41 19.58 -15.72
N ALA A 203 -8.10 18.54 -16.20
CA ALA A 203 -7.52 17.21 -16.33
C ALA A 203 -6.25 17.24 -17.21
N GLY A 204 -5.14 16.71 -16.70
CA GLY A 204 -3.87 16.61 -17.43
C GLY A 204 -2.85 17.71 -17.14
N VAL A 205 -3.18 18.72 -16.33
CA VAL A 205 -2.19 19.72 -15.91
C VAL A 205 -1.27 19.13 -14.85
N MET A 206 0.02 19.05 -15.17
CA MET A 206 1.07 18.65 -14.24
C MET A 206 1.86 19.89 -13.77
N GLY A 207 1.83 20.15 -12.47
CA GLY A 207 2.75 21.08 -11.83
C GLY A 207 4.07 20.39 -11.51
N GLN A 208 5.20 21.05 -11.79
CA GLN A 208 6.52 20.58 -11.39
C GLN A 208 7.08 21.49 -10.30
N LEU A 209 7.32 20.92 -9.13
CA LEU A 209 7.90 21.59 -7.97
C LEU A 209 9.28 21.01 -7.68
N GLN A 210 10.31 21.84 -7.67
CA GLN A 210 11.60 21.48 -7.08
C GLN A 210 11.57 21.84 -5.60
N LEU A 211 11.86 20.89 -4.72
CA LEU A 211 11.71 21.04 -3.28
C LEU A 211 13.00 20.60 -2.59
N GLU A 212 13.50 21.43 -1.68
CA GLU A 212 14.57 21.09 -0.77
C GLU A 212 14.02 21.09 0.66
N VAL A 213 14.12 19.94 1.32
CA VAL A 213 13.62 19.71 2.67
C VAL A 213 14.80 19.56 3.63
N PHE A 214 14.83 20.34 4.69
CA PHE A 214 15.92 20.31 5.68
C PHE A 214 15.53 19.50 6.91
N ALA A 215 16.48 18.76 7.48
CA ALA A 215 16.25 17.91 8.66
C ALA A 215 15.76 18.69 9.90
N HIS A 216 16.01 20.00 9.96
CA HIS A 216 15.57 20.88 11.05
C HIS A 216 14.12 21.37 10.92
N GLY A 217 13.31 20.73 10.07
CA GLY A 217 11.86 21.01 9.96
C GLY A 217 11.47 22.15 9.00
N MET A 218 12.42 22.70 8.23
CA MET A 218 12.12 23.72 7.20
C MET A 218 12.21 23.14 5.80
N PHE A 219 11.62 23.80 4.81
CA PHE A 219 11.80 23.50 3.40
C PHE A 219 11.74 24.78 2.56
N ARG A 220 12.23 24.69 1.32
CA ARG A 220 12.05 25.70 0.27
C ARG A 220 11.84 25.03 -1.08
N GLY A 221 11.19 25.71 -2.01
CA GLY A 221 10.99 25.15 -3.34
C GLY A 221 10.53 26.16 -4.38
N THR A 222 10.54 25.72 -5.62
CA THR A 222 10.09 26.49 -6.79
C THR A 222 9.11 25.66 -7.60
N LEU A 223 7.86 26.12 -7.66
CA LEU A 223 6.80 25.55 -8.47
C LEU A 223 6.76 26.27 -9.82
N MET A 224 6.96 25.51 -10.89
CA MET A 224 6.79 26.00 -12.25
C MET A 224 5.36 25.73 -12.71
N THR A 225 4.64 26.79 -13.07
CA THR A 225 3.30 26.71 -13.67
C THR A 225 3.29 27.49 -14.99
N PRO A 226 2.28 27.31 -15.87
CA PRO A 226 2.14 28.14 -17.07
C PRO A 226 2.05 29.65 -16.79
N MET A 227 1.67 30.07 -15.58
CA MET A 227 1.58 31.46 -15.17
C MET A 227 2.92 32.05 -14.68
N GLY A 228 3.98 31.25 -14.61
CA GLY A 228 5.30 31.66 -14.16
C GLY A 228 5.83 30.85 -12.97
N LEU A 229 6.95 31.33 -12.42
CA LEU A 229 7.64 30.71 -11.29
C LEU A 229 7.05 31.22 -9.97
N THR A 230 6.61 30.29 -9.13
CA THR A 230 6.17 30.55 -7.76
C THR A 230 7.18 29.94 -6.80
N THR A 231 7.66 30.72 -5.85
CA THR A 231 8.51 30.24 -4.76
C THR A 231 7.64 29.81 -3.58
N ILE A 232 8.06 28.76 -2.87
CA ILE A 232 7.40 28.28 -1.65
C ILE A 232 8.44 28.07 -0.56
N GLU A 233 8.11 28.39 0.68
CA GLU A 233 8.98 28.13 1.84
C GLU A 233 8.16 27.97 3.11
N GLY A 234 8.69 27.25 4.09
CA GLY A 234 8.01 27.07 5.36
C GLY A 234 8.51 25.90 6.18
N GLN A 235 7.59 25.35 6.97
CA GLN A 235 7.84 24.24 7.90
C GLN A 235 7.16 22.95 7.43
N TRP A 236 7.85 21.83 7.65
CA TRP A 236 7.30 20.50 7.43
C TRP A 236 7.25 19.68 8.71
N GLN A 237 6.28 18.77 8.79
CA GLN A 237 6.14 17.81 9.89
C GLN A 237 5.70 16.47 9.33
N ALA A 238 6.21 15.38 9.89
CA ALA A 238 5.77 14.03 9.54
C ALA A 238 5.05 13.39 10.73
N ASN A 239 3.96 12.68 10.46
CA ASN A 239 3.30 11.80 11.42
C ASN A 239 3.42 10.34 10.93
N PRO A 240 4.43 9.58 11.40
CA PRO A 240 4.64 8.20 10.97
C PRO A 240 3.50 7.24 11.36
N ALA A 241 2.77 7.52 12.44
CA ALA A 241 1.66 6.65 12.87
C ALA A 241 0.46 6.74 11.93
N MET A 242 0.28 7.88 11.27
CA MET A 242 -0.81 8.14 10.33
C MET A 242 -0.36 8.19 8.86
N ASN A 243 0.93 7.95 8.59
CA ASN A 243 1.54 8.13 7.26
C ASN A 243 1.21 9.49 6.62
N GLN A 244 1.39 10.58 7.37
CA GLN A 244 1.08 11.93 6.88
C GLN A 244 2.32 12.82 6.85
N LEU A 245 2.37 13.71 5.85
CA LEU A 245 3.29 14.85 5.77
C LEU A 245 2.49 16.14 5.76
N GLY A 246 2.77 17.04 6.69
CA GLY A 246 2.26 18.40 6.67
C GLY A 246 3.33 19.35 6.13
N PHE A 247 2.95 20.25 5.23
CA PHE A 247 3.75 21.39 4.80
C PHE A 247 2.92 22.66 4.99
N GLN A 248 3.51 23.69 5.59
CA GLN A 248 2.85 24.98 5.79
C GLN A 248 3.86 26.12 5.65
N GLY A 249 3.42 27.26 5.13
CA GLY A 249 4.30 28.41 4.95
C GLY A 249 3.75 29.45 4.01
N MET A 250 4.63 30.10 3.25
CA MET A 250 4.29 31.19 2.34
C MET A 250 4.65 30.82 0.90
N GLN A 251 3.79 31.20 -0.03
CA GLN A 251 4.05 31.13 -1.48
C GLN A 251 4.11 32.53 -2.06
N SER A 252 5.04 32.78 -3.00
CA SER A 252 5.20 34.08 -3.66
C SER A 252 5.47 33.96 -5.15
N ASN A 253 4.73 34.71 -5.97
CA ASN A 253 4.86 34.76 -7.43
C ASN A 253 5.48 36.08 -7.93
N GLY A 254 6.16 36.82 -7.05
CA GLY A 254 6.76 38.12 -7.34
C GLY A 254 5.80 39.32 -7.27
N PHE A 255 4.49 39.09 -7.32
CA PHE A 255 3.46 40.15 -7.18
C PHE A 255 2.68 40.03 -5.88
N GLN A 256 2.43 38.80 -5.42
CA GLN A 256 1.66 38.51 -4.21
C GLN A 256 2.36 37.43 -3.40
N THR A 257 2.24 37.53 -2.07
CA THR A 257 2.69 36.51 -1.13
C THR A 257 1.51 36.05 -0.29
N ILE A 258 1.23 34.74 -0.28
CA ILE A 258 0.01 34.16 0.29
C ILE A 258 0.40 32.99 1.22
N PRO A 259 -0.20 32.85 2.41
CA PRO A 259 0.00 31.68 3.24
C PRO A 259 -0.63 30.42 2.63
N TYR A 260 -0.02 29.26 2.85
CA TYR A 260 -0.58 27.98 2.45
C TYR A 260 -0.30 26.89 3.49
N GLY A 261 -1.14 25.87 3.48
CA GLY A 261 -0.97 24.65 4.27
C GLY A 261 -1.53 23.46 3.50
N VAL A 262 -0.77 22.38 3.43
CA VAL A 262 -1.15 21.15 2.76
C VAL A 262 -0.78 19.96 3.63
N ILE A 263 -1.71 19.01 3.72
CA ILE A 263 -1.45 17.70 4.31
C ILE A 263 -1.46 16.69 3.19
N ILE A 264 -0.42 15.87 3.14
CA ILE A 264 -0.23 14.79 2.18
C ILE A 264 -0.41 13.48 2.94
N GLN A 265 -1.42 12.72 2.56
CA GLN A 265 -1.58 11.34 2.98
C GLN A 265 -0.62 10.49 2.14
N VAL A 266 0.45 10.00 2.76
CA VAL A 266 1.47 9.19 2.11
C VAL A 266 0.93 7.78 1.90
N THR A 267 0.90 7.34 0.65
CA THR A 267 0.48 6.00 0.23
C THR A 267 1.67 5.08 0.04
N PHE A 268 2.84 5.64 -0.31
CA PHE A 268 4.08 4.90 -0.48
C PHE A 268 5.30 5.80 -0.21
N PHE A 269 6.36 5.23 0.35
CA PHE A 269 7.66 5.88 0.36
C PHE A 269 8.82 4.89 0.45
N ASN A 270 9.95 5.27 -0.14
CA ASN A 270 11.27 4.68 0.07
C ASN A 270 12.33 5.81 -0.01
N GLN A 271 13.63 5.49 0.04
CA GLN A 271 14.69 6.51 0.00
C GLN A 271 14.71 7.38 -1.27
N GLN A 272 14.12 6.91 -2.37
CA GLN A 272 14.14 7.58 -3.66
C GLN A 272 12.80 8.19 -4.09
N GLN A 273 11.68 7.77 -3.50
CA GLN A 273 10.36 8.20 -3.92
C GLN A 273 9.39 8.29 -2.75
N ILE A 274 8.55 9.32 -2.73
CA ILE A 274 7.39 9.45 -1.85
C ILE A 274 6.17 9.72 -2.72
N VAL A 275 5.09 8.97 -2.50
CA VAL A 275 3.82 9.13 -3.22
C VAL A 275 2.73 9.36 -2.19
N GLY A 276 1.84 10.29 -2.50
CA GLY A 276 0.70 10.56 -1.64
C GLY A 276 -0.36 11.41 -2.32
N VAL A 277 -1.38 11.77 -1.55
CA VAL A 277 -2.48 12.60 -2.01
C VAL A 277 -2.66 13.77 -1.06
N THR A 278 -2.84 14.98 -1.59
CA THR A 278 -3.11 16.17 -0.77
C THR A 278 -4.53 16.11 -0.19
N ASN A 279 -4.80 16.90 0.86
CA ASN A 279 -6.13 17.03 1.45
C ASN A 279 -7.21 17.59 0.50
N VAL A 280 -6.81 18.08 -0.68
CA VAL A 280 -7.71 18.55 -1.74
C VAL A 280 -7.80 17.58 -2.92
N GLY A 281 -7.20 16.38 -2.81
CA GLY A 281 -7.33 15.29 -3.77
C GLY A 281 -6.31 15.30 -4.92
N GLU A 282 -5.24 16.10 -4.83
CA GLU A 282 -4.18 16.11 -5.85
C GLU A 282 -3.20 14.96 -5.61
N GLN A 283 -2.86 14.24 -6.67
CA GLN A 283 -1.82 13.22 -6.61
C GLN A 283 -0.46 13.90 -6.61
N VAL A 284 0.40 13.54 -5.65
CA VAL A 284 1.77 14.05 -5.54
C VAL A 284 2.79 12.92 -5.55
N THR A 285 3.80 13.08 -6.40
CA THR A 285 4.91 12.13 -6.54
C THR A 285 6.22 12.88 -6.39
N PHE A 286 6.93 12.62 -5.29
CA PHE A 286 8.25 13.13 -5.00
C PHE A 286 9.25 12.11 -5.52
N ASN A 287 10.11 12.51 -6.45
CA ASN A 287 11.27 11.71 -6.87
C ASN A 287 12.52 12.39 -6.35
N ARG A 288 13.43 11.63 -5.77
CA ARG A 288 14.66 12.18 -5.22
C ARG A 288 15.45 12.80 -6.36
N SER A 289 15.76 14.09 -6.27
CA SER A 289 16.65 14.67 -7.24
C SER A 289 18.06 14.17 -6.95
N SER A 290 18.75 13.68 -7.98
CA SER A 290 20.20 13.51 -7.89
C SER A 290 20.81 14.82 -7.40
N PRO A 291 21.82 14.82 -6.52
CA PRO A 291 22.52 16.05 -6.22
C PRO A 291 22.98 16.66 -7.55
N PRO A 292 22.96 18.00 -7.70
CA PRO A 292 23.59 18.61 -8.85
C PRO A 292 25.01 18.05 -8.92
N LEU A 293 25.36 17.45 -10.07
CA LEU A 293 26.76 17.22 -10.40
C LEU A 293 27.47 18.54 -10.12
N THR A 294 28.50 18.47 -9.28
CA THR A 294 29.36 19.55 -8.82
C THR A 294 29.53 20.61 -9.92
N PRO A 295 29.46 21.92 -9.62
CA PRO A 295 29.60 22.97 -10.63
C PRO A 295 30.88 22.76 -11.45
N PRO A 296 30.90 23.17 -12.73
CA PRO A 296 32.08 23.05 -13.57
C PRO A 296 33.28 23.62 -12.82
N GLN A 297 34.31 22.81 -12.65
CA GLN A 297 35.61 23.28 -12.21
C GLN A 297 36.04 24.36 -13.21
N PHE A 298 36.14 25.60 -12.74
CA PHE A 298 36.82 26.63 -13.51
C PHE A 298 38.26 26.16 -13.72
N PRO A 299 38.74 26.04 -14.97
CA PRO A 299 40.17 25.90 -15.20
C PRO A 299 40.85 27.20 -14.75
N GLN A 300 41.99 27.02 -14.06
CA GLN A 300 42.89 28.09 -13.63
C GLN A 300 43.44 28.89 -14.82
#